data_AF-A0A914ZAU5-F1
#
_entry.id   AF-A0A914ZAU5-F1
#
_cell.length_a   1.000
_cell.length_b   1.000
_cell.length_c   1.000
_cell.angle_alpha   90.00
_cell.angle_beta   90.00
_cell.angle_gamma   90.00
#
_symmetry.space_group_name_H-M   'P 1'
#
loop_
_entity.id
_entity.type
_entity.pdbx_description
1 polymer ?
#
loop_
_entity_poly.entity_id
_entity_poly.type
_entity_poly.pdbx_seq_one_letter_code
_entity_poly.pdbx_strand_id
1 'polypeptide(L)'
;MIIAPLALEMFQPRGEEGEEKDVTEWRLRRVLRMQSGRKKPQFRKPAEMPMQGTSAGGRLAKSGGTLHSYIAQELGKSQNQTFIQDEDVRASILRHADAAEKEPLYISKAYKRTQPVPIFAEDEEEDNEPEYKVSKPNS
;
A
#
# COMPACT_ATOMS: atom_id res chain seq x y z
N MET A 1 50.65 -12.35 -38.45
CA MET A 1 49.81 -11.48 -39.30
C MET A 1 48.70 -10.91 -38.44
N ILE A 2 48.68 -9.59 -38.24
CA ILE A 2 47.60 -8.91 -37.52
C ILE A 2 46.64 -8.40 -38.59
N ILE A 3 45.51 -9.07 -38.74
CA ILE A 3 44.48 -8.67 -39.70
C ILE A 3 43.53 -7.73 -38.96
N ALA A 4 43.29 -6.54 -39.52
CA ALA A 4 42.39 -5.57 -38.94
C ALA A 4 40.98 -6.15 -38.83
N PRO A 5 40.24 -5.95 -37.73
CA PRO A 5 38.93 -6.58 -37.53
C PRO A 5 37.90 -6.16 -38.60
N LEU A 6 38.05 -4.98 -39.21
CA LEU A 6 37.21 -4.50 -40.32
C LEU A 6 37.54 -5.16 -41.68
N ALA A 7 38.67 -5.85 -41.79
CA ALA A 7 39.06 -6.60 -42.97
C ALA A 7 38.47 -8.02 -42.99
N LEU A 8 37.88 -8.48 -41.88
CA LEU A 8 37.06 -9.69 -41.90
C LEU A 8 35.71 -9.36 -42.56
N GLU A 9 35.32 -10.20 -43.52
CA GLU A 9 34.10 -10.09 -44.33
C GLU A 9 32.81 -10.00 -43.47
N MET A 10 32.88 -10.47 -42.22
CA MET A 10 31.78 -10.44 -41.24
C MET A 10 31.50 -9.04 -40.65
N PHE A 11 32.40 -8.07 -40.86
CA PHE A 11 32.37 -6.72 -40.28
C PHE A 11 32.33 -5.58 -41.31
N GLN A 12 32.27 -5.89 -42.61
CA GLN A 12 32.14 -4.88 -43.65
C GLN A 12 30.65 -4.54 -43.90
N PRO A 13 30.23 -3.27 -43.82
CA PRO A 13 28.86 -2.86 -44.13
C PRO A 13 28.64 -2.87 -45.65
N ARG A 14 27.63 -3.62 -46.13
CA ARG A 14 27.25 -3.69 -47.55
C ARG A 14 26.03 -2.83 -47.90
N GLY A 15 25.71 -1.83 -47.07
CA GLY A 15 24.82 -0.74 -47.48
C GLY A 15 23.34 -1.08 -47.70
N GLU A 16 22.77 -2.07 -47.02
CA GLU A 16 21.34 -2.39 -47.15
C GLU A 16 20.52 -2.03 -45.88
N GLU A 17 19.44 -1.28 -46.11
CA GLU A 17 18.39 -1.00 -45.13
C GLU A 17 17.42 -2.17 -45.04
N GLY A 18 16.93 -2.45 -43.82
CA GLY A 18 15.97 -3.52 -43.55
C GLY A 18 16.64 -4.90 -43.54
N GLU A 19 16.17 -5.82 -42.71
CA GLU A 19 16.63 -7.23 -42.61
C GLU A 19 18.09 -7.48 -42.17
N GLU A 20 19.09 -6.72 -42.64
CA GLU A 20 20.51 -6.89 -42.29
C GLU A 20 20.87 -6.48 -40.85
N LYS A 21 20.10 -5.54 -40.26
CA LYS A 21 20.24 -5.18 -38.84
C LYS A 21 20.07 -6.39 -37.94
N ASP A 22 19.13 -7.26 -38.26
CA ASP A 22 18.87 -8.47 -37.49
C ASP A 22 20.04 -9.47 -37.57
N VAL A 23 20.72 -9.51 -38.72
CA VAL A 23 21.90 -10.35 -38.93
C VAL A 23 23.10 -9.81 -38.14
N THR A 24 23.27 -8.50 -38.01
CA THR A 24 24.33 -7.90 -37.16
C THR A 24 24.10 -8.14 -35.67
N GLU A 25 22.86 -7.99 -35.18
CA GLU A 25 22.52 -8.30 -33.80
C GLU A 25 22.73 -9.78 -33.48
N TRP A 26 22.31 -10.67 -34.38
CA TRP A 26 22.50 -12.11 -34.22
C TRP A 26 23.97 -12.49 -34.11
N ARG A 27 24.83 -11.90 -34.96
CA ARG A 27 26.30 -12.09 -34.92
C ARG A 27 26.88 -11.64 -33.58
N LEU A 28 26.49 -10.45 -33.10
CA LEU A 28 26.94 -9.94 -31.79
C LEU A 28 26.53 -10.87 -30.64
N ARG A 29 25.28 -11.35 -30.64
CA ARG A 29 24.77 -12.30 -29.63
C ARG A 29 25.52 -13.63 -29.68
N ARG A 30 25.87 -14.11 -30.87
CA ARG A 30 26.63 -15.36 -31.05
C ARG A 30 28.05 -15.23 -30.50
N VAL A 31 28.74 -14.15 -30.81
CA VAL A 31 30.10 -13.87 -30.30
C VAL A 31 30.07 -13.71 -28.78
N LEU A 32 29.11 -12.95 -28.23
CA LEU A 32 28.93 -12.78 -26.79
C LEU A 32 28.66 -14.10 -26.06
N ARG A 33 27.86 -14.99 -26.67
CA ARG A 33 27.59 -16.33 -26.14
C ARG A 33 28.83 -17.21 -26.12
N MET A 34 29.62 -17.20 -27.21
CA MET A 34 30.83 -18.02 -27.33
C MET A 34 31.95 -17.54 -26.40
N GLN A 35 32.13 -16.22 -26.26
CA GLN A 35 33.23 -15.67 -25.45
C GLN A 35 32.89 -15.56 -23.96
N SER A 36 31.65 -15.18 -23.62
CA SER A 36 31.26 -14.79 -22.26
C SER A 36 29.99 -15.45 -21.74
N GLY A 37 29.33 -16.31 -22.53
CA GLY A 37 28.04 -16.93 -22.18
C GLY A 37 26.85 -15.94 -22.14
N ARG A 38 27.07 -14.67 -22.50
CA ARG A 38 26.06 -13.61 -22.38
C ARG A 38 25.15 -13.57 -23.60
N LYS A 39 23.84 -13.42 -23.36
CA LYS A 39 22.82 -13.37 -24.42
C LYS A 39 22.61 -11.97 -25.00
N LYS A 40 23.01 -10.91 -24.29
CA LYS A 40 22.87 -9.51 -24.69
C LYS A 40 24.11 -8.71 -24.31
N PRO A 41 24.51 -7.70 -25.10
CA PRO A 41 25.55 -6.77 -24.71
C PRO A 41 25.10 -5.98 -23.47
N GLN A 42 26.01 -5.75 -22.53
CA GLN A 42 25.75 -4.89 -21.39
C GLN A 42 26.17 -3.46 -21.75
N PHE A 43 25.19 -2.59 -21.97
CA PHE A 43 25.44 -1.16 -22.02
C PHE A 43 25.62 -0.65 -20.60
N ARG A 44 26.68 0.13 -20.35
CA ARG A 44 26.82 0.84 -19.08
C ARG A 44 25.67 1.84 -18.99
N LYS A 45 24.83 1.69 -17.97
CA LYS A 45 23.91 2.78 -17.62
C LYS A 45 24.76 3.93 -17.08
N PRO A 46 24.49 5.20 -17.45
CA PRO A 46 25.08 6.32 -16.74
C PRO A 46 24.78 6.17 -15.24
N ALA A 47 25.71 6.62 -14.39
CA ALA A 47 25.51 6.56 -12.95
C ALA A 47 24.17 7.22 -12.57
N GLU A 48 23.46 6.64 -11.61
CA GLU A 48 22.23 7.25 -11.12
C GLU A 48 22.55 8.64 -10.55
N MET A 49 21.71 9.61 -10.89
CA MET A 49 21.90 10.99 -10.45
C MET A 49 21.80 11.03 -8.91
N PRO A 50 22.74 11.67 -8.20
CA PRO A 50 22.68 11.76 -6.75
C PRO A 50 21.39 12.46 -6.31
N MET A 51 20.65 11.87 -5.38
CA MET A 51 19.45 12.46 -4.79
C MET A 51 19.79 13.54 -3.73
N GLN A 52 20.79 14.37 -3.99
CA GLN A 52 21.08 15.55 -3.15
C GLN A 52 20.24 16.73 -3.66
N GLY A 53 19.13 17.02 -2.99
CA GLY A 53 18.29 18.20 -3.25
C GLY A 53 16.80 17.94 -3.04
N THR A 54 16.02 19.01 -2.88
CA THR A 54 14.57 18.98 -2.60
C THR A 54 13.75 18.28 -3.70
N SER A 55 14.21 18.39 -4.95
CA SER A 55 13.61 17.73 -6.11
C SER A 55 14.66 17.49 -7.19
N ALA A 56 15.40 16.39 -7.09
CA ALA A 56 16.38 15.99 -8.10
C ALA A 56 15.72 15.04 -9.13
N GLY A 57 15.76 15.40 -10.42
CA GLY A 57 15.40 14.50 -11.52
C GLY A 57 13.93 14.08 -11.58
N GLY A 58 13.00 14.93 -11.14
CA GLY A 58 11.55 14.64 -11.15
C GLY A 58 11.08 13.70 -10.03
N ARG A 59 11.97 13.39 -9.07
CA ARG A 59 11.66 12.58 -7.89
C ARG A 59 11.51 13.48 -6.67
N LEU A 60 10.52 13.17 -5.83
CA LEU A 60 10.34 13.81 -4.53
C LEU A 60 11.36 13.22 -3.54
N ALA A 61 12.06 14.08 -2.81
CA ALA A 61 13.00 13.64 -1.79
C ALA A 61 12.26 12.91 -0.64
N LYS A 62 12.90 11.88 -0.06
CA LYS A 62 12.34 11.13 1.09
C LYS A 62 12.23 11.96 2.37
N SER A 63 12.85 13.15 2.41
CA SER A 63 12.77 14.08 3.54
C SER A 63 12.40 15.48 3.04
N GLY A 64 11.33 16.00 3.62
CA GLY A 64 10.59 17.18 3.20
C GLY A 64 11.37 18.48 3.32
N GLY A 65 11.85 19.00 2.20
CA GLY A 65 12.43 20.34 2.14
C GLY A 65 11.40 21.48 2.05
N THR A 66 10.09 21.17 1.96
CA THR A 66 9.03 22.18 1.86
C THR A 66 8.06 22.10 3.03
N LEU A 67 7.54 23.26 3.45
CA LEU A 67 6.52 23.35 4.51
C LEU A 67 5.31 22.44 4.25
N HIS A 68 4.87 22.31 3.00
CA HIS A 68 3.76 21.42 2.62
C HIS A 68 4.02 19.96 2.96
N SER A 69 5.25 19.47 2.72
CA SER A 69 5.62 18.09 3.08
C SER A 69 5.71 17.88 4.59
N TYR A 70 6.12 18.91 5.35
CA TYR A 70 6.09 18.88 6.81
C TYR A 70 4.65 18.83 7.35
N ILE A 71 3.77 19.72 6.86
CA ILE A 71 2.35 19.74 7.24
C ILE A 71 1.67 18.41 6.89
N ALA A 72 1.90 17.87 5.70
CA ALA A 72 1.32 16.58 5.31
C ALA A 72 1.77 15.42 6.21
N GLN A 73 3.05 15.42 6.64
CA GLN A 73 3.55 14.42 7.58
C GLN A 73 2.95 14.58 8.97
N GLU A 74 2.80 15.81 9.45
CA GLU A 74 2.24 16.10 10.78
C GLU A 74 0.73 15.81 10.83
N LEU A 75 -0.01 16.20 9.78
CA LEU A 75 -1.41 15.81 9.58
C LEU A 75 -1.54 14.30 9.45
N GLY A 76 -0.68 13.63 8.68
CA GLY A 76 -0.70 12.17 8.56
C GLY A 76 -0.45 11.47 9.90
N LYS A 77 0.52 11.93 10.70
CA LYS A 77 0.81 11.36 12.03
C LYS A 77 -0.33 11.57 13.02
N SER A 78 -0.89 12.78 13.07
CA SER A 78 -1.99 13.12 13.98
C SER A 78 -3.28 12.37 13.63
N GLN A 79 -3.65 12.32 12.35
CA GLN A 79 -4.83 11.58 11.88
C GLN A 79 -4.66 10.07 12.04
N ASN A 80 -3.49 9.51 11.73
CA ASN A 80 -3.27 8.08 11.94
C ASN A 80 -3.42 7.69 13.42
N GLN A 81 -3.04 8.56 14.37
CA GLN A 81 -3.23 8.26 15.79
C GLN A 81 -4.70 8.11 16.19
N THR A 82 -5.60 8.90 15.61
CA THR A 82 -7.05 8.80 15.84
C THR A 82 -7.66 7.66 15.04
N PHE A 83 -7.27 7.49 13.76
CA PHE A 83 -7.76 6.40 12.91
C PHE A 83 -7.39 5.01 13.44
N ILE A 84 -6.17 4.83 13.96
CA ILE A 84 -5.73 3.56 14.57
C ILE A 84 -6.53 3.25 15.85
N GLN A 85 -7.04 4.26 16.55
CA GLN A 85 -7.83 4.08 17.77
C GLN A 85 -9.30 3.73 17.52
N ASP A 86 -9.80 3.98 16.31
CA ASP A 86 -11.22 3.87 15.94
C ASP A 86 -11.53 2.68 15.01
N GLU A 87 -10.56 1.79 14.74
CA GLU A 87 -10.81 0.57 13.97
C GLU A 87 -11.82 -0.37 14.68
N ASP A 88 -11.86 -0.34 16.02
CA ASP A 88 -12.84 -1.07 16.82
C ASP A 88 -14.10 -0.24 17.09
N VAL A 89 -15.09 -0.38 16.20
CA VAL A 89 -16.39 0.33 16.27
C VAL A 89 -17.05 0.21 17.65
N ARG A 90 -17.00 -0.99 18.27
CA ARG A 90 -17.58 -1.23 19.60
C ARG A 90 -16.92 -0.36 20.67
N ALA A 91 -15.59 -0.26 20.66
CA ALA A 91 -14.86 0.52 21.65
C ALA A 91 -15.14 2.02 21.48
N SER A 92 -15.25 2.50 20.24
CA SER A 92 -15.62 3.89 19.94
C SER A 92 -17.01 4.26 20.47
N ILE A 93 -18.02 3.41 20.23
CA ILE A 93 -19.38 3.62 20.77
C ILE A 93 -19.37 3.72 22.30
N LEU A 94 -18.66 2.82 22.98
CA LEU A 94 -18.58 2.83 24.45
C LEU A 94 -17.86 4.07 25.01
N ARG A 95 -16.79 4.54 24.37
CA ARG A 95 -16.09 5.78 24.77
C ARG A 95 -17.00 7.00 24.73
N HIS A 96 -17.90 7.05 23.75
CA HIS A 96 -18.80 8.18 23.55
C HIS A 96 -20.12 8.06 24.32
N ALA A 97 -20.44 6.91 24.90
CA ALA A 97 -21.67 6.68 25.65
C ALA A 97 -21.83 7.66 26.83
N ASP A 98 -20.81 7.75 27.70
CA ASP A 98 -20.83 8.63 28.87
C ASP A 98 -21.01 10.11 28.50
N ALA A 99 -20.38 10.54 27.40
CA ALA A 99 -20.48 11.91 26.92
C ALA A 99 -21.88 12.21 26.35
N ALA A 100 -22.45 11.26 25.62
CA ALA A 100 -23.79 11.38 25.04
C ALA A 100 -24.91 11.41 26.10
N GLU A 101 -24.71 10.71 27.24
CA GLU A 101 -25.64 10.75 28.37
C GLU A 101 -25.63 12.10 29.10
N LYS A 102 -24.42 12.64 29.35
CA LYS A 102 -24.22 13.91 30.07
C LYS A 102 -24.71 15.12 29.27
N GLU A 103 -24.32 15.22 27.99
CA GLU A 103 -24.63 16.39 27.15
C GLU A 103 -25.31 16.01 25.84
N PRO A 104 -26.63 15.71 25.88
CA PRO A 104 -27.39 15.33 24.70
C PRO A 104 -27.66 16.51 23.77
N LEU A 105 -27.04 16.52 22.57
CA LEU A 105 -27.12 17.64 21.63
C LEU A 105 -28.38 17.63 20.74
N TYR A 106 -28.72 16.48 20.14
CA TYR A 106 -29.71 16.44 19.04
C TYR A 106 -31.02 15.71 19.41
N ILE A 107 -30.92 14.42 19.73
CA ILE A 107 -32.08 13.51 19.71
C ILE A 107 -32.69 13.35 21.11
N SER A 108 -31.86 13.02 22.09
CA SER A 108 -32.29 12.63 23.43
C SER A 108 -33.00 13.74 24.20
N LYS A 109 -32.73 15.02 23.92
CA LYS A 109 -33.42 16.14 24.56
C LYS A 109 -34.91 16.20 24.23
N ALA A 110 -35.29 15.86 22.99
CA ALA A 110 -36.69 15.85 22.56
C ALA A 110 -37.42 14.61 23.12
N TYR A 111 -36.84 13.42 22.93
CA TYR A 111 -37.44 12.18 23.40
C TYR A 111 -37.60 12.11 24.91
N LYS A 112 -36.71 12.71 25.71
CA LYS A 112 -36.89 12.85 27.16
C LYS A 112 -38.19 13.57 27.56
N ARG A 113 -38.72 14.45 26.68
CA ARG A 113 -39.94 15.24 26.95
C ARG A 113 -41.18 14.60 26.37
N THR A 114 -41.05 13.89 25.25
CA THR A 114 -42.19 13.39 24.47
C THR A 114 -42.41 11.89 24.59
N GLN A 115 -41.48 11.13 25.17
CA GLN A 115 -41.65 9.69 25.38
C GLN A 115 -42.82 9.41 26.34
N PRO A 116 -43.82 8.60 25.93
CA PRO A 116 -44.80 8.09 26.87
C PRO A 116 -44.14 7.17 27.91
N VAL A 117 -44.73 7.08 29.09
CA VAL A 117 -44.29 6.13 30.12
C VAL A 117 -44.65 4.72 29.64
N PRO A 118 -43.67 3.81 29.48
CA PRO A 118 -43.98 2.43 29.10
C PRO A 118 -44.70 1.72 30.25
N ILE A 119 -45.81 1.06 29.93
CA ILE A 119 -46.53 0.19 30.86
C ILE A 119 -46.17 -1.24 30.46
N PHE A 120 -45.20 -1.81 31.17
CA PHE A 120 -44.89 -3.23 31.05
C PHE A 120 -45.86 -4.02 31.93
N ALA A 121 -46.15 -5.26 31.54
CA ALA A 121 -46.80 -6.19 32.46
C ALA A 121 -45.87 -6.36 33.67
N GLU A 122 -46.44 -6.48 34.87
CA GLU A 122 -45.66 -6.95 36.03
C GLU A 122 -45.12 -8.32 35.65
N ASP A 123 -43.80 -8.49 35.70
CA ASP A 123 -43.16 -9.78 35.46
C ASP A 123 -43.78 -10.76 36.46
N GLU A 124 -44.61 -11.69 35.98
CA GLU A 124 -45.00 -12.85 36.76
C GLU A 124 -43.69 -13.51 37.17
N GLU A 125 -43.39 -13.49 38.48
CA GLU A 125 -42.13 -13.99 39.02
C GLU A 125 -41.77 -15.33 38.36
N GLU A 126 -40.61 -15.33 37.72
CA GLU A 126 -40.05 -16.43 36.95
C GLU A 126 -39.60 -17.56 37.92
N ASP A 127 -40.56 -18.17 38.60
CA ASP A 127 -40.36 -19.30 39.53
C ASP A 127 -40.53 -20.64 38.79
N ASN A 128 -40.15 -20.68 37.51
CA ASN A 128 -40.12 -21.90 36.71
C ASN A 128 -38.95 -21.87 35.71
N GLU A 129 -37.73 -21.97 36.26
CA GLU A 129 -36.54 -22.33 35.49
C GLU A 129 -36.51 -23.87 35.33
N PRO A 130 -36.74 -24.46 34.14
CA PRO A 130 -36.45 -25.87 33.94
C PRO A 130 -34.93 -26.05 33.84
N GLU A 131 -34.32 -26.64 34.87
CA GLU A 131 -32.92 -27.11 34.85
C GLU A 131 -32.69 -28.09 33.69
N TYR A 132 -32.19 -27.61 32.54
CA TYR A 132 -31.69 -28.49 31.50
C TYR A 132 -30.32 -29.04 31.90
N LYS A 133 -30.30 -30.22 32.53
CA LYS A 133 -29.08 -30.98 32.79
C LYS A 133 -28.49 -31.47 31.46
N VAL A 134 -27.52 -30.73 30.93
CA VAL A 134 -26.69 -31.19 29.82
C VAL A 134 -25.74 -32.28 30.34
N SER A 135 -26.12 -33.55 30.11
CA SER A 135 -25.20 -34.67 30.31
C SER A 135 -24.08 -34.61 29.26
N LYS A 136 -22.83 -34.55 29.70
CA LYS A 136 -21.67 -34.67 28.81
C LYS A 136 -21.56 -36.14 28.38
N PRO A 137 -21.51 -36.46 27.08
CA PRO A 137 -21.18 -37.81 26.64
C PRO A 137 -19.69 -38.05 26.88
N ASN A 138 -19.37 -39.07 27.67
CA ASN A 138 -18.01 -39.59 27.76
C ASN A 138 -17.66 -40.29 26.44
N SER A 139 -16.63 -39.79 25.75
CA SER A 139 -15.82 -40.56 24.79
C SER A 139 -14.38 -40.09 24.84
#